data_AF-A0A377DAD5-F1
#
_entry.id   AF-A0A377DAD5-F1
#
_cell.length_a   1.000
_cell.length_b   1.000
_cell.length_c   1.000
_cell.angle_alpha   90.00
_cell.angle_beta   90.00
_cell.angle_gamma   90.00
#
_symmetry.space_group_name_H-M   'P 1'
#
loop_
_entity.id
_entity.type
_entity.pdbx_description
1 polymer ?
#
loop_
_entity_poly.entity_id
_entity_poly.type
_entity_poly.pdbx_seq_one_letter_code
_entity_poly.pdbx_strand_id
1 'polypeptide(L)' 'MSPTIVVKDGKTWLVTGSPGGSRIITTVLQMVVNSIDYGMNVAEATNVPRFPPSVVAGRAACRKRV' A
#
# COMPACT_ATOMS: atom_id res chain seq x y z
N MET A 1 -8.29 -11.44 -1.05
CA MET A 1 -8.42 -10.29 -1.97
C MET A 1 -9.08 -9.16 -1.20
N SER A 2 -8.60 -7.92 -1.30
CA SER A 2 -9.05 -6.79 -0.46
C SER A 2 -9.19 -5.53 -1.31
N PRO A 3 -10.25 -5.39 -2.10
CA PRO A 3 -10.58 -4.09 -2.71
C PRO A 3 -10.98 -3.12 -1.59
N THR A 4 -10.44 -1.91 -1.59
CA THR A 4 -10.63 -0.94 -0.51
C THR A 4 -10.90 0.45 -1.07
N ILE A 5 -11.94 1.09 -0.52
CA ILE A 5 -12.34 2.46 -0.84
C ILE A 5 -12.20 3.28 0.44
N VAL A 6 -11.46 4.39 0.35
CA VAL A 6 -11.33 5.37 1.42
C VAL A 6 -12.21 6.57 1.07
N VAL A 7 -13.07 6.93 2.01
CA VAL A 7 -13.95 8.10 1.93
C VAL A 7 -13.39 9.18 2.84
N LYS A 8 -13.29 10.40 2.30
CA LYS A 8 -12.89 11.59 3.04
C LYS A 8 -13.93 12.67 2.80
N ASP A 9 -14.44 13.28 3.88
CA ASP A 9 -15.45 14.35 3.81
C ASP A 9 -16.71 13.96 2.99
N GLY A 10 -17.16 12.71 3.15
CA GLY A 10 -18.34 12.17 2.44
C GLY A 10 -18.12 11.93 0.95
N LYS A 11 -16.90 12.14 0.41
CA LYS A 11 -16.54 11.90 -0.98
C LYS A 11 -15.51 10.78 -1.10
N THR A 12 -15.60 10.00 -2.17
CA THR A 12 -14.59 9.00 -2.51
C THR A 12 -13.25 9.68 -2.75
N TRP A 13 -12.23 9.26 -2.01
CA TRP A 13 -10.92 9.89 -2.04
C TRP A 13 -9.82 8.96 -2.60
N LEU A 14 -9.87 7.67 -2.24
CA LEU A 14 -8.92 6.68 -2.75
C LEU A 14 -9.63 5.35 -3.03
N VAL A 15 -9.42 4.78 -4.21
CA VAL A 15 -9.85 3.42 -4.56
C VAL A 15 -8.59 2.61 -4.83
N THR A 16 -8.36 1.55 -4.07
CA THR A 16 -7.14 0.76 -4.17
C THR A 16 -7.40 -0.73 -4.01
N GLY A 17 -6.46 -1.51 -4.55
CA GLY A 17 -6.45 -2.96 -4.51
C GLY A 17 -5.15 -3.49 -5.09
N SER A 18 -4.80 -4.72 -4.77
CA SER A 18 -3.60 -5.35 -5.34
C SER A 18 -3.84 -6.83 -5.61
N PRO A 19 -3.31 -7.37 -6.73
CA PRO A 19 -3.08 -8.81 -6.85
C PRO A 19 -1.91 -9.24 -5.93
N GLY A 20 -1.79 -10.54 -5.63
CA GLY A 20 -0.59 -11.06 -4.95
C GLY A 20 -0.78 -12.01 -3.76
N GLY A 21 -1.94 -12.66 -3.60
CA GLY A 21 -2.17 -13.68 -2.57
C GLY A 21 -2.01 -13.15 -1.14
N SER A 22 -1.04 -13.66 -0.39
CA SER A 22 -0.77 -13.21 1.00
C SER A 22 -0.28 -11.76 1.11
N ARG A 23 0.19 -11.17 0.00
CA ARG A 23 0.72 -9.80 -0.04
C ARG A 23 -0.35 -8.72 -0.18
N ILE A 24 -1.60 -9.13 -0.39
CA ILE A 24 -2.69 -8.20 -0.68
C ILE A 24 -2.92 -7.25 0.49
N ILE A 25 -2.96 -7.79 1.71
CA ILE A 25 -3.27 -7.01 2.92
C ILE A 25 -2.18 -5.96 3.17
N THR A 26 -0.92 -6.37 3.20
CA THR A 26 0.18 -5.43 3.48
C THR A 26 0.34 -4.38 2.39
N THR A 27 0.06 -4.74 1.14
CA THR A 27 0.10 -3.81 0.02
C THR A 27 -0.97 -2.72 0.14
N VAL A 28 -2.21 -3.12 0.45
CA VAL A 28 -3.32 -2.18 0.61
C VAL A 28 -3.10 -1.29 1.83
N LEU A 29 -2.64 -1.86 2.94
CA LEU A 29 -2.25 -1.10 4.14
C LEU A 29 -1.20 -0.03 3.80
N GLN A 30 -0.15 -0.42 3.07
CA GLN A 30 0.92 0.52 2.72
C GLN A 30 0.44 1.63 1.78
N MET A 31 -0.51 1.35 0.87
CA MET A 31 -1.14 2.39 0.05
C MET A 31 -1.93 3.40 0.91
N VAL A 32 -2.64 2.93 1.94
CA VAL A 32 -3.42 3.79 2.84
C VAL A 32 -2.49 4.64 3.71
N VAL A 33 -1.49 4.04 4.35
CA VAL A 33 -0.48 4.74 5.17
C VAL A 33 0.29 5.77 4.34
N ASN A 34 0.72 5.40 3.13
CA ASN A 34 1.42 6.33 2.24
C ASN A 34 0.57 7.53 1.85
N SER A 35 -0.72 7.29 1.56
CA SER A 35 -1.61 8.37 1.12
C SER A 35 -2.05 9.27 2.29
N ILE A 36 -2.32 8.69 3.46
CA ILE A 36 -2.87 9.42 4.62
C ILE A 36 -1.76 9.98 5.50
N ASP A 37 -0.87 9.13 5.99
CA ASP A 37 0.13 9.51 6.99
C ASP A 37 1.30 10.26 6.36
N TYR A 38 1.77 9.80 5.19
CA TYR A 38 2.87 10.45 4.46
C TYR A 38 2.40 11.50 3.45
N GLY A 39 1.09 11.68 3.28
CA GLY A 39 0.51 12.68 2.37
C GLY A 39 0.92 12.52 0.91
N MET A 40 1.38 11.32 0.51
CA MET A 40 1.88 11.06 -0.83
C MET A 40 0.74 11.05 -1.84
N ASN A 41 1.01 11.52 -3.06
CA ASN A 41 0.05 11.33 -4.15
C ASN A 41 -0.02 9.84 -4.56
N VAL A 42 -1.04 9.46 -5.33
CA VAL A 42 -1.26 8.06 -5.71
C VAL A 42 -0.08 7.45 -6.47
N ALA A 43 0.61 8.22 -7.32
CA ALA A 43 1.77 7.74 -8.07
C ALA A 43 2.98 7.52 -7.15
N GLU A 44 3.24 8.45 -6.24
CA GLU A 44 4.27 8.34 -5.21
C GLU A 44 4.01 7.15 -4.28
N ALA A 45 2.79 7.06 -3.73
CA ALA A 45 2.36 5.97 -2.86
C ALA A 45 2.48 4.59 -3.54
N THR A 46 2.29 4.54 -4.86
CA THR A 46 2.43 3.31 -5.66
C THR A 46 3.90 2.94 -5.91
N ASN A 47 4.75 3.94 -6.14
CA ASN A 47 6.15 3.75 -6.49
C ASN A 47 7.06 3.52 -5.27
N VAL A 48 6.59 3.84 -4.07
CA VAL A 48 7.33 3.54 -2.83
C VAL A 48 7.56 2.02 -2.69
N PRO A 49 8.77 1.60 -2.28
CA PRO A 49 9.06 0.19 -2.10
C PRO A 49 8.14 -0.47 -1.06
N ARG A 50 7.61 -1.65 -1.43
CA ARG A 50 6.65 -2.36 -0.60
C ARG A 50 7.31 -3.35 0.34
N PHE A 51 6.80 -3.43 1.56
CA PHE A 51 7.21 -4.45 2.52
C PHE A 51 6.39 -5.73 2.31
N PRO A 52 7.03 -6.88 2.08
CA PRO A 52 6.33 -8.15 2.01
C PRO A 52 5.78 -8.55 3.39
N PRO A 53 4.70 -9.35 3.44
CA PRO A 53 4.04 -9.77 4.68
C PRO A 53 4.94 -10.60 5.62
N SER A 54 6.06 -11.12 5.12
CA SER A 54 7.02 -11.92 5.87
C SER A 54 8.24 -11.12 6.33
N VAL A 55 8.08 -9.83 6.68
CA VAL A 55 9.15 -9.06 7.33
C VAL A 55 9.49 -9.68 8.69
N VAL A 56 10.39 -10.66 8.67
CA VAL A 56 11.17 -11.07 9.84
C VAL A 56 12.12 -9.91 10.13
N ALA A 57 12.08 -9.40 11.36
CA ALA A 57 13.02 -8.40 11.85
C ALA A 57 14.45 -8.83 11.49
N GLY A 58 15.08 -8.15 10.53
CA GLY A 58 16.43 -8.47 10.02
C GLY A 58 16.55 -8.73 8.52
N ARG A 59 15.46 -9.03 7.78
CA ARG A 59 15.50 -9.13 6.30
C ARG A 59 14.33 -8.38 5.67
N ALA A 60 14.45 -7.05 5.59
CA ALA A 60 13.59 -6.25 4.75
C ALA A 60 13.92 -6.54 3.27
N ALA A 61 13.24 -7.50 2.66
CA ALA A 61 13.26 -7.69 1.21
C ALA A 61 12.46 -6.55 0.55
N CYS A 62 13.06 -5.37 0.53
CA CYS A 62 12.60 -4.22 -0.23
C CYS A 62 12.61 -4.62 -1.70
N ARG A 63 11.45 -4.66 -2.35
CA ARG A 63 11.37 -4.95 -3.78
C ARG A 63 11.99 -3.77 -4.53
N LYS A 64 13.29 -3.82 -4.83
CA LYS A 64 13.92 -2.90 -5.80
C LYS A 64 13.23 -3.11 -7.15
N ARG A 65 12.55 -2.09 -7.63
CA ARG A 65 12.08 -2.04 -9.01
C ARG A 65 13.20 -1.42 -9.84
N VAL A 66 13.58 -2.13 -10.90
CA VAL A 66 14.39 -1.64 -12.01
C VAL A 66 13.63 -0.52 -12.72
#